data_AF-A0A0P7GVQ1-F1
#
_entry.id   AF-A0A0P7GVQ1-F1
#
_cell.length_a   1.000
_cell.length_b   1.000
_cell.length_c   1.000
_cell.angle_alpha   90.00
_cell.angle_beta   90.00
_cell.angle_gamma   90.00
#
_symmetry.space_group_name_H-M   'P 1'
#
loop_
_entity.id
_entity.type
_entity.pdbx_description
1 polymer ?
#
loop_
_entity_poly.entity_id
_entity_poly.type
_entity_poly.pdbx_seq_one_letter_code
_entity_poly.pdbx_strand_id
1 'polypeptide(L)'
;MAKPRLVYDDDCGFCTWCAAVGARYGDVEPVAFSALSPDQKARLPEDWRESTHLLTDDAVYSAGAAVQGVLIRMTVLFVPVFWLLERVPGYDRLREWCYRWGANRRAWWGKFVSRGSL
;
A
#
# COMPACT_ATOMS: atom_id res chain seq x y z
N MET A 1 -16.45 4.39 11.68
CA MET A 1 -15.60 3.51 10.86
C MET A 1 -14.16 3.77 11.27
N ALA A 2 -13.37 2.72 11.48
CA ALA A 2 -11.98 2.92 11.87
C ALA A 2 -11.17 3.36 10.64
N LYS A 3 -10.13 4.16 10.88
CA LYS A 3 -9.24 4.61 9.83
C LYS A 3 -8.52 3.41 9.21
N PRO A 4 -8.48 3.27 7.87
CA PRO A 4 -7.76 2.16 7.23
C PRO A 4 -6.28 2.20 7.58
N ARG A 5 -5.69 1.03 7.84
CA ARG A 5 -4.30 0.91 8.28
C ARG A 5 -3.43 0.40 7.14
N LEU A 6 -2.43 1.18 6.75
CA LEU A 6 -1.44 0.80 5.76
C LEU A 6 -0.26 0.14 6.46
N VAL A 7 -0.15 -1.17 6.33
CA VAL A 7 0.92 -1.98 6.90
C VAL A 7 2.09 -2.04 5.94
N TYR A 8 3.30 -1.72 6.40
CA TYR A 8 4.48 -1.58 5.55
C TYR A 8 5.79 -2.04 6.23
N ASP A 9 6.78 -2.37 5.41
CA ASP A 9 8.15 -2.71 5.81
C ASP A 9 8.93 -1.46 6.25
N ASP A 10 9.22 -1.34 7.54
CA ASP A 10 9.92 -0.21 8.15
C ASP A 10 11.43 -0.20 7.93
N ASP A 11 12.01 -1.32 7.46
CA ASP A 11 13.41 -1.38 7.03
C ASP A 11 13.59 -0.90 5.57
N CYS A 12 12.50 -0.65 4.84
CA CYS A 12 12.53 -0.21 3.46
C CYS A 12 12.28 1.31 3.32
N GLY A 13 13.31 2.06 2.91
CA GLY A 13 13.24 3.52 2.70
C GLY A 13 12.15 3.97 1.71
N PHE A 14 11.92 3.20 0.64
CA PHE A 14 10.83 3.48 -0.31
C PHE A 14 9.44 3.22 0.31
N CYS A 15 9.28 2.12 1.06
CA CYS A 15 8.02 1.79 1.72
C CYS A 15 7.66 2.82 2.80
N THR A 16 8.62 3.25 3.61
CA THR A 16 8.43 4.29 4.63
C THR A 16 8.04 5.64 4.01
N TRP A 17 8.63 6.00 2.86
CA TRP A 17 8.22 7.19 2.09
C TRP A 17 6.79 7.07 1.57
N CYS A 18 6.44 5.95 0.92
CA CYS A 18 5.07 5.68 0.45
C CYS A 18 4.06 5.72 1.59
N ALA A 19 4.40 5.16 2.75
CA ALA A 19 3.53 5.17 3.93
C ALA A 19 3.30 6.59 4.46
N ALA A 20 4.32 7.45 4.46
CA ALA A 20 4.20 8.85 4.84
C ALA A 20 3.36 9.66 3.84
N VAL A 21 3.52 9.42 2.54
CA VAL A 21 2.67 10.01 1.49
C VAL A 21 1.21 9.57 1.67
N GLY A 22 0.98 8.27 1.88
CA GLY A 22 -0.35 7.73 2.17
C GLY A 22 -0.98 8.36 3.41
N ALA A 23 -0.24 8.50 4.50
CA ALA A 23 -0.72 9.14 5.72
C ALA A 23 -1.07 10.62 5.51
N ARG A 24 -0.29 11.33 4.69
CA ARG A 24 -0.48 12.76 4.42
C ARG A 24 -1.67 13.04 3.51
N TYR A 25 -1.87 12.22 2.49
CA TYR A 25 -2.84 12.52 1.43
C TYR A 25 -4.02 11.56 1.40
N GLY A 26 -3.83 10.29 1.75
CA GLY A 26 -4.81 9.22 1.58
C GLY A 26 -5.61 8.86 2.82
N ASP A 27 -5.55 9.67 3.89
CA ASP A 27 -6.23 9.43 5.16
C ASP A 27 -6.13 7.97 5.65
N VAL A 28 -4.92 7.41 5.60
CA VAL A 28 -4.61 6.09 6.17
C VAL A 28 -3.70 6.21 7.38
N GLU A 29 -3.80 5.26 8.30
CA GLU A 29 -2.90 5.14 9.44
C GLU A 29 -1.71 4.22 9.07
N PRO A 30 -0.47 4.72 9.03
CA PRO A 30 0.68 3.90 8.70
C PRO A 30 1.06 3.02 9.91
N VAL A 31 1.21 1.71 9.68
CA VAL A 31 1.61 0.72 10.70
C VAL A 31 2.84 -0.03 10.20
N ALA A 32 3.96 0.09 10.92
CA ALA A 32 5.18 -0.64 10.61
C ALA A 32 5.02 -2.14 10.91
N PHE A 33 5.75 -3.00 10.19
CA PHE A 33 5.81 -4.43 10.48
C PHE A 33 6.27 -4.72 11.92
N SER A 34 7.22 -3.94 12.42
CA SER A 34 7.70 -4.01 13.81
C SER A 34 6.65 -3.61 14.86
N ALA A 35 5.60 -2.88 14.47
CA ALA A 35 4.58 -2.32 15.35
C ALA A 35 3.22 -3.02 15.24
N LEU A 36 3.12 -4.12 14.50
CA LEU A 36 1.87 -4.86 14.32
C LEU A 36 1.35 -5.42 15.64
N SER A 37 0.08 -5.12 15.95
CA SER A 37 -0.62 -5.77 17.06
C SER A 37 -0.94 -7.24 16.71
N PRO A 38 -1.13 -8.11 17.72
CA PRO A 38 -1.53 -9.50 17.48
C PRO A 38 -2.79 -9.62 16.63
N ASP A 39 -3.79 -8.79 16.87
CA ASP A 39 -5.05 -8.79 16.12
C ASP A 39 -4.87 -8.35 14.67
N GLN A 40 -4.01 -7.37 14.41
CA GLN A 40 -3.70 -6.94 13.04
C GLN A 40 -2.96 -8.05 12.29
N LYS A 41 -1.99 -8.68 12.95
CA LYS A 41 -1.20 -9.77 12.38
C LYS A 41 -2.06 -11.00 12.07
N ALA A 42 -3.07 -11.30 12.89
CA ALA A 42 -3.99 -12.41 12.66
C ALA A 42 -4.87 -12.24 11.40
N ARG A 43 -5.06 -11.00 10.93
CA ARG A 43 -5.83 -10.71 9.70
C ARG A 43 -4.99 -10.76 8.43
N LEU A 44 -3.66 -10.75 8.57
CA LEU A 44 -2.74 -10.75 7.45
C LEU A 44 -2.57 -12.17 6.87
N PRO A 45 -2.25 -12.30 5.57
CA PRO A 45 -1.94 -13.60 4.97
C PRO A 45 -0.61 -14.15 5.53
N GLU A 46 -0.31 -15.43 5.28
CA GLU A 46 0.89 -16.09 5.81
C GLU A 46 2.20 -15.43 5.30
N ASP A 47 2.20 -14.97 4.05
CA ASP A 47 3.30 -14.32 3.33
C ASP A 47 3.30 -12.78 3.48
N TRP A 48 2.70 -12.24 4.53
CA TRP A 48 2.49 -10.79 4.71
C TRP A 48 3.75 -9.92 4.71
N ARG A 49 4.92 -10.52 4.88
CA ARG A 49 6.20 -9.78 4.83
C ARG A 49 6.65 -9.48 3.41
N GLU A 50 6.07 -10.11 2.39
CA GLU A 50 6.48 -9.92 1.00
C GLU A 50 5.92 -8.66 0.36
N SER A 51 4.89 -8.04 0.96
CA SER A 51 4.20 -6.89 0.37
C SER A 51 3.64 -5.91 1.38
N THR A 52 3.21 -4.74 0.92
CA THR A 52 2.40 -3.84 1.74
C THR A 52 0.95 -4.28 1.75
N HIS A 53 0.25 -4.01 2.86
CA HIS A 53 -1.15 -4.39 3.04
C HIS A 53 -1.98 -3.21 3.52
N LEU A 54 -3.22 -3.12 3.06
CA LEU A 54 -4.20 -2.14 3.53
C LEU A 54 -5.32 -2.88 4.27
N LEU A 55 -5.37 -2.70 5.59
CA LEU A 55 -6.39 -3.26 6.45
C LEU A 55 -7.53 -2.26 6.59
N THR A 56 -8.71 -2.66 6.12
CA THR A 56 -9.97 -1.94 6.36
C THR A 56 -10.74 -2.61 7.49
N ASP A 57 -11.95 -2.15 7.79
CA ASP A 57 -12.82 -2.82 8.76
C ASP A 57 -13.18 -4.23 8.26
N ASP A 58 -13.50 -4.37 6.97
CA ASP A 58 -14.08 -5.62 6.43
C ASP A 58 -13.09 -6.48 5.64
N ALA A 59 -12.04 -5.88 5.09
CA ALA A 59 -11.16 -6.54 4.13
C ALA A 59 -9.68 -6.20 4.32
N VAL A 60 -8.84 -7.09 3.82
CA VAL A 60 -7.39 -6.89 3.67
C VAL A 60 -7.05 -6.90 2.19
N TYR A 61 -6.45 -5.81 1.72
CA TYR A 61 -5.91 -5.70 0.37
C TYR A 61 -4.39 -5.80 0.45
N SER A 62 -3.78 -6.51 -0.49
CA SER A 62 -2.32 -6.75 -0.51
C SER A 62 -1.72 -6.16 -1.79
N ALA A 63 -0.42 -5.90 -1.76
CA ALA A 63 0.37 -5.55 -2.94
C ALA A 63 -0.25 -4.41 -3.78
N GLY A 64 -0.48 -4.64 -5.08
CA GLY A 64 -1.01 -3.61 -5.97
C GLY A 64 -2.40 -3.12 -5.55
N ALA A 65 -3.25 -4.02 -5.04
CA ALA A 65 -4.58 -3.66 -4.54
C ALA A 65 -4.52 -2.74 -3.31
N ALA A 66 -3.54 -2.96 -2.42
CA ALA A 66 -3.31 -2.07 -1.26
C ALA A 66 -2.93 -0.65 -1.73
N VAL A 67 -1.99 -0.55 -2.67
CA VAL A 67 -1.54 0.73 -3.23
C VAL A 67 -2.68 1.46 -3.95
N GLN A 68 -3.46 0.76 -4.77
CA GLN A 68 -4.64 1.33 -5.42
C GLN A 68 -5.66 1.84 -4.38
N GLY A 69 -5.89 1.07 -3.32
CA GLY A 69 -6.78 1.46 -2.22
C GLY A 69 -6.34 2.76 -1.53
N VAL A 70 -5.04 2.96 -1.34
CA VAL A 70 -4.50 4.23 -0.81
C VAL A 70 -4.66 5.36 -1.82
N LEU A 71 -4.34 5.13 -3.10
CA LEU A 71 -4.47 6.14 -4.16
C LEU A 71 -5.90 6.68 -4.25
N ILE A 72 -6.91 5.80 -4.29
CA ILE A 72 -8.32 6.22 -4.34
C ILE A 72 -8.70 7.14 -3.17
N ARG A 73 -8.07 6.98 -2.01
CA ARG A 73 -8.31 7.83 -0.83
C ARG A 73 -7.56 9.16 -0.88
N MET A 74 -6.52 9.27 -1.71
CA MET A 74 -5.76 10.53 -1.87
C MET A 74 -6.56 11.60 -2.61
N THR A 75 -7.44 11.21 -3.54
CA THR A 75 -8.32 12.16 -4.22
C THR A 75 -9.52 11.45 -4.83
N VAL A 76 -10.68 12.09 -4.75
CA VAL A 76 -11.94 11.64 -5.37
C VAL A 76 -11.82 11.44 -6.88
N LEU A 77 -10.87 12.13 -7.54
CA LEU A 77 -10.62 12.01 -8.97
C LEU A 77 -10.11 10.63 -9.37
N PHE A 78 -9.48 9.89 -8.46
CA PHE A 78 -8.99 8.54 -8.74
C PHE A 78 -10.09 7.48 -8.71
N VAL A 79 -11.21 7.73 -8.01
CA VAL A 79 -12.35 6.80 -7.95
C VAL A 79 -12.84 6.43 -9.37
N PRO A 80 -13.26 7.38 -10.24
CA PRO A 80 -13.76 7.03 -11.57
C PRO A 80 -12.67 6.45 -12.48
N VAL A 81 -11.41 6.86 -12.31
CA VAL A 81 -10.29 6.35 -13.10
C VAL A 81 -10.08 4.86 -12.83
N PHE A 82 -9.95 4.47 -11.56
CA PHE A 82 -9.75 3.06 -11.20
C PHE A 82 -10.99 2.22 -11.47
N TRP A 83 -12.19 2.77 -11.28
CA TRP A 83 -13.43 2.11 -11.65
C TRP A 83 -13.51 1.80 -13.16
N LEU A 84 -12.96 2.65 -14.03
CA LEU A 84 -12.86 2.38 -15.46
C LEU A 84 -11.78 1.33 -15.76
N LEU A 85 -10.61 1.43 -15.10
CA LEU A 85 -9.53 0.46 -15.28
C LEU A 85 -9.94 -0.96 -14.86
N GLU A 86 -10.73 -1.10 -13.79
CA GLU A 86 -11.26 -2.40 -13.34
C GLU A 86 -12.19 -3.07 -14.35
N ARG A 87 -12.75 -2.32 -15.32
CA ARG A 87 -13.53 -2.90 -16.44
C ARG A 87 -12.66 -3.48 -17.54
N VAL A 88 -11.38 -3.14 -17.58
CA VAL A 88 -10.45 -3.60 -18.61
C VAL A 88 -10.01 -5.02 -18.28
N PRO A 89 -10.26 -6.01 -19.15
CA PRO A 89 -9.82 -7.37 -18.91
C PRO A 89 -8.30 -7.44 -18.72
N GLY A 90 -7.87 -8.08 -17.62
CA GLY A 90 -6.45 -8.22 -17.31
C GLY A 90 -5.84 -7.07 -16.50
N TYR A 91 -6.61 -6.06 -16.13
CA TYR A 91 -6.13 -4.96 -15.29
C TYR A 91 -5.52 -5.43 -13.96
N ASP A 92 -6.14 -6.40 -13.27
CA ASP A 92 -5.58 -6.95 -12.03
C ASP A 92 -4.16 -7.50 -12.23
N ARG A 93 -3.93 -8.23 -13.32
CA ARG A 93 -2.59 -8.76 -13.64
C ARG A 93 -1.61 -7.64 -13.94
N LEU A 94 -2.04 -6.63 -14.68
CA LEU A 94 -1.22 -5.45 -14.97
C LEU A 94 -0.87 -4.69 -13.68
N ARG A 95 -1.85 -4.48 -12.79
CA ARG A 95 -1.67 -3.83 -11.49
C ARG A 95 -0.63 -4.57 -10.66
N GLU A 96 -0.79 -5.88 -10.50
CA GLU A 96 0.16 -6.68 -9.72
C GLU A 96 1.54 -6.73 -10.37
N TRP A 97 1.60 -6.77 -11.71
CA TRP A 97 2.88 -6.68 -12.42
C TRP A 97 3.57 -5.34 -12.17
N CYS A 98 2.86 -4.22 -12.27
CA CYS A 98 3.38 -2.87 -11.99
C CYS A 98 3.86 -2.76 -10.55
N TYR A 99 3.09 -3.28 -9.59
CA TYR A 99 3.48 -3.33 -8.19
C TYR A 99 4.78 -4.12 -8.01
N ARG A 100 4.86 -5.35 -8.53
CA ARG A 100 6.05 -6.20 -8.42
C ARG A 100 7.26 -5.56 -9.09
N TRP A 101 7.09 -4.91 -10.24
CA TRP A 101 8.16 -4.20 -10.91
C TRP A 101 8.71 -3.04 -10.07
N GLY A 102 7.83 -2.27 -9.42
CA GLY A 102 8.22 -1.20 -8.50
C GLY A 102 8.88 -1.74 -7.22
N ALA A 103 8.30 -2.78 -6.63
CA ALA A 103 8.80 -3.44 -5.43
C ALA A 103 10.18 -4.08 -5.66
N ASN A 104 10.43 -4.71 -6.81
CA ASN A 104 11.74 -5.25 -7.18
C ASN A 104 12.81 -4.17 -7.34
N ARG A 105 12.39 -2.91 -7.55
CA ARG A 105 13.27 -1.74 -7.65
C ARG A 105 13.29 -0.92 -6.36
N ARG A 106 12.66 -1.36 -5.27
CA ARG A 106 12.54 -0.60 -4.01
C ARG A 106 13.87 -0.17 -3.42
N ALA A 107 14.90 -1.02 -3.50
CA ALA A 107 16.25 -0.69 -3.03
C ALA A 107 16.91 0.42 -3.88
N TRP A 108 16.60 0.46 -5.18
CA TRP A 108 17.07 1.51 -6.08
C TRP A 108 16.31 2.82 -5.83
N TRP A 109 14.97 2.75 -5.69
CA TRP A 109 14.15 3.92 -5.33
C TRP A 109 14.53 4.51 -3.98
N GLY A 110 14.88 3.67 -3.00
CA GLY A 110 15.35 4.07 -1.68
C GLY A 110 16.59 4.98 -1.69
N LYS A 111 17.38 4.98 -2.78
CA LYS A 111 18.52 5.89 -2.96
C LYS A 111 18.10 7.32 -3.35
N PHE A 112 16.93 7.47 -3.96
CA PHE A 112 16.41 8.76 -4.42
C PHE A 112 15.37 9.33 -3.47
N VAL A 113 14.53 8.46 -2.94
CA VAL A 113 13.43 8.83 -2.05
C VAL A 113 13.48 7.95 -0.79
N SER A 114 13.50 8.61 0.36
CA SER A 114 13.36 7.97 1.66
C SER A 114 12.51 8.85 2.56
N ARG A 115 12.13 8.38 3.74
CA ARG A 115 11.38 9.19 4.72
C ARG A 115 12.06 10.55 5.01
N GLY A 116 13.39 10.64 4.94
CA GLY A 116 14.12 11.90 5.12
C GLY A 116 14.03 12.89 3.95
N SER A 117 13.39 12.50 2.85
CA SER A 117 13.20 13.33 1.65
C SER A 117 11.85 14.07 1.59
N LEU A 118 11.00 13.91 2.62
CA LEU A 118 9.68 14.56 2.77
C LEU A 118 9.77 15.75 3.73
#